data_AF-A0A1Q4R708-F1
#
_entry.id   AF-A0A1Q4R708-F1
#
_cell.length_a   1.000
_cell.length_b   1.000
_cell.length_c   1.000
_cell.angle_alpha   90.00
_cell.angle_beta   90.00
_cell.angle_gamma   90.00
#
_symmetry.space_group_name_H-M   'P 1'
#
loop_
_entity.id
_entity.type
_entity.pdbx_description
1 polymer ?
#
loop_
_entity_poly.entity_id
_entity_poly.type
_entity_poly.pdbx_seq_one_letter_code
_entity_poly.pdbx_strand_id
1 'polypeptide(L)'
;MFKKIWVSLSTMAIATTSMWISIPIWAQVQPGGNSYQDLIQVLDCPDDLSSYGDYYDSGYWLGGDLCGKYGVAGYRVYSYPHWYIWANKIPPSASAYGDYGGLLQILYCPQDLPEYGYYHDYGYGDSRRWCNTFATEGYWVYSYPDWYIWSFSNK
;
A
#
# COMPACT_ATOMS: atom_id res chain seq x y z
N MET A 1 -56.12 -0.26 -52.42
CA MET A 1 -55.02 0.70 -52.16
C MET A 1 -54.46 0.43 -50.76
N PHE A 2 -53.35 -0.30 -50.65
CA PHE A 2 -52.71 -0.62 -49.37
C PHE A 2 -51.59 0.38 -49.08
N LYS A 3 -51.68 1.13 -47.98
CA LYS A 3 -50.64 2.04 -47.49
C LYS A 3 -49.59 1.23 -46.72
N LYS A 4 -48.35 1.21 -47.22
CA LYS A 4 -47.17 0.67 -46.54
C LYS A 4 -46.75 1.64 -45.43
N ILE A 5 -46.75 1.17 -44.18
CA ILE A 5 -46.20 1.89 -43.03
C ILE A 5 -44.73 1.48 -42.90
N TRP A 6 -43.83 2.45 -43.00
CA TRP A 6 -42.40 2.26 -42.75
C TRP A 6 -42.12 2.57 -41.28
N VAL A 7 -41.65 1.57 -40.52
CA VAL A 7 -41.11 1.77 -39.18
C VAL A 7 -39.63 2.09 -39.33
N SER A 8 -39.24 3.30 -38.97
CA SER A 8 -37.83 3.70 -38.83
C SER A 8 -37.28 3.07 -37.55
N LEU A 9 -36.38 2.10 -37.67
CA LEU A 9 -35.53 1.68 -36.56
C LEU A 9 -34.45 2.74 -36.36
N SER A 10 -34.53 3.47 -35.25
CA SER A 10 -33.43 4.31 -34.79
C SER A 10 -32.42 3.44 -34.05
N THR A 11 -31.26 3.24 -34.65
CA THR A 11 -30.11 2.55 -34.04
C THR A 11 -29.58 3.43 -32.91
N MET A 12 -29.85 3.08 -31.65
CA MET A 12 -29.21 3.70 -30.50
C MET A 12 -27.76 3.19 -30.43
N ALA A 13 -26.81 4.03 -30.83
CA ALA A 13 -25.40 3.80 -30.54
C ALA A 13 -25.19 4.02 -29.03
N ILE A 14 -24.99 2.93 -28.29
CA ILE A 14 -24.55 3.01 -26.90
C ILE A 14 -23.07 3.43 -26.95
N ALA A 15 -22.83 4.72 -26.73
CA ALA A 15 -21.50 5.24 -26.49
C ALA A 15 -21.02 4.66 -25.15
N THR A 16 -20.20 3.61 -25.22
CA THR A 16 -19.46 3.12 -24.05
C THR A 16 -18.44 4.19 -23.69
N THR A 17 -18.83 5.11 -22.81
CA THR A 17 -17.86 6.00 -22.16
C THR A 17 -16.99 5.12 -21.27
N SER A 18 -15.81 4.77 -21.76
CA SER A 18 -14.72 4.30 -20.91
C SER A 18 -14.42 5.41 -19.91
N MET A 19 -14.96 5.28 -18.70
CA MET A 19 -14.52 6.07 -17.56
C MET A 19 -13.07 5.66 -17.29
N TRP A 20 -12.14 6.48 -17.77
CA TRP A 20 -10.76 6.44 -17.33
C TRP A 20 -10.78 6.88 -15.86
N ILE A 21 -10.87 5.92 -14.94
CA ILE A 21 -10.63 6.18 -13.54
C ILE A 21 -9.13 6.48 -13.46
N SER A 22 -8.79 7.77 -13.45
CA SER A 22 -7.47 8.22 -13.04
C SER A 22 -7.32 7.84 -11.58
N ILE A 23 -6.78 6.65 -11.32
CA ILE A 23 -6.35 6.29 -9.98
C ILE A 23 -5.29 7.34 -9.63
N PRO A 24 -5.49 8.18 -8.59
CA PRO A 24 -4.49 9.13 -8.20
C PRO A 24 -3.20 8.36 -7.93
N ILE A 25 -2.07 8.90 -8.38
CA ILE A 25 -0.76 8.22 -8.36
C ILE A 25 -0.38 7.73 -6.94
N TRP A 26 -0.98 8.31 -5.90
CA TRP A 26 -0.80 7.89 -4.50
C TRP A 26 -1.48 6.57 -4.12
N ALA A 27 -2.46 6.09 -4.90
CA ALA A 27 -3.16 4.82 -4.66
C ALA A 27 -2.51 3.62 -5.37
N GLN A 28 -1.36 3.82 -6.02
CA GLN A 28 -0.57 2.71 -6.53
C GLN A 28 0.24 2.15 -5.36
N VAL A 29 -0.12 0.93 -4.92
CA VAL A 29 0.65 0.13 -3.96
C VAL A 29 2.11 0.20 -4.38
N GLN A 30 2.91 0.95 -3.61
CA GLN A 30 4.34 1.07 -3.90
C GLN A 30 4.97 -0.32 -3.72
N PRO A 31 5.95 -0.69 -4.53
CA PRO A 31 6.66 -1.94 -4.31
C PRO A 31 7.33 -1.96 -2.93
N GLY A 32 6.96 -2.94 -2.12
CA GLY A 32 7.15 -2.96 -0.67
C GLY A 32 5.84 -3.07 0.12
N GLY A 33 4.72 -2.69 -0.49
CA GLY A 33 3.37 -2.90 0.03
C GLY A 33 3.20 -2.44 1.48
N ASN A 34 2.50 -3.25 2.25
CA ASN A 34 2.14 -3.02 3.67
C ASN A 34 3.35 -3.22 4.61
N SER A 35 4.56 -3.40 4.07
CA SER A 35 5.75 -3.82 4.82
C SER A 35 6.77 -2.70 5.01
N TYR A 36 6.57 -1.52 4.42
CA TYR A 36 7.52 -0.41 4.50
C TYR A 36 6.83 0.94 4.65
N GLN A 37 7.51 1.89 5.29
CA GLN A 37 7.03 3.26 5.49
C GLN A 37 8.16 4.27 5.27
N ASP A 38 7.77 5.50 4.95
CA ASP A 38 8.62 6.67 4.80
C ASP A 38 9.63 6.45 3.67
N LEU A 39 9.13 6.50 2.43
CA LEU A 39 9.95 6.40 1.23
C LEU A 39 10.97 7.54 1.23
N ILE A 40 12.26 7.17 1.30
CA ILE A 40 13.36 8.12 1.34
C ILE A 40 13.82 8.44 -0.10
N GLN A 41 13.95 7.41 -0.93
CA GLN A 41 14.55 7.56 -2.26
C GLN A 41 13.99 6.53 -3.24
N VAL A 42 13.87 6.96 -4.50
CA VAL A 42 13.62 6.08 -5.64
C VAL A 42 14.77 6.26 -6.63
N LEU A 43 15.33 5.15 -7.11
CA LEU A 43 16.41 5.14 -8.09
C LEU A 43 16.02 4.28 -9.28
N ASP A 44 16.03 4.88 -10.47
CA ASP A 44 15.75 4.18 -11.73
C ASP A 44 16.96 3.35 -12.19
N CYS A 45 16.81 2.03 -12.23
CA CYS A 45 17.88 1.08 -12.48
C CYS A 45 17.35 -0.11 -13.33
N PRO A 46 16.88 0.11 -14.56
CA PRO A 46 16.22 -0.94 -15.36
C PRO A 46 17.14 -2.12 -15.69
N ASP A 47 18.45 -1.89 -15.81
CA ASP A 47 19.44 -2.93 -16.14
C ASP A 47 19.59 -3.99 -15.03
N ASP A 48 19.19 -3.64 -13.80
CA ASP A 48 19.21 -4.51 -12.62
C ASP A 48 18.16 -5.63 -12.71
N LEU A 49 17.20 -5.56 -13.65
CA LEU A 49 16.22 -6.62 -13.94
C LEU A 49 16.89 -7.98 -14.14
N SER A 50 18.00 -8.00 -14.86
CA SER A 50 18.75 -9.23 -15.16
C SER A 50 19.35 -9.90 -13.92
N SER A 51 19.61 -9.13 -12.87
CA SER A 51 20.25 -9.59 -11.64
C SER A 51 19.25 -9.93 -10.53
N TYR A 52 18.16 -9.16 -10.45
CA TYR A 52 17.24 -9.20 -9.31
C TYR A 52 15.82 -9.67 -9.68
N GLY A 53 15.51 -9.85 -10.97
CA GLY A 53 14.15 -10.16 -11.43
C GLY A 53 13.18 -8.99 -11.23
N ASP A 54 11.87 -9.22 -11.37
CA ASP A 54 10.88 -8.14 -11.30
C ASP A 54 10.67 -7.56 -9.89
N TYR A 55 11.08 -8.30 -8.85
CA TYR A 55 10.99 -7.89 -7.45
C TYR A 55 12.08 -8.56 -6.60
N TYR A 56 12.77 -7.77 -5.76
CA TYR A 56 13.75 -8.28 -4.82
C TYR A 56 13.82 -7.44 -3.54
N ASP A 57 13.48 -8.05 -2.41
CA ASP A 57 13.62 -7.42 -1.08
C ASP A 57 14.96 -7.82 -0.46
N SER A 58 15.86 -6.85 -0.31
CA SER A 58 17.21 -7.09 0.21
C SER A 58 17.41 -6.62 1.65
N GLY A 59 16.37 -6.07 2.28
CA GLY A 59 16.43 -5.54 3.64
C GLY A 59 17.24 -4.25 3.79
N TYR A 60 17.74 -4.01 5.01
CA TYR A 60 18.45 -2.78 5.37
C TYR A 60 19.84 -2.71 4.75
N TRP A 61 20.18 -1.55 4.20
CA TRP A 61 21.44 -1.27 3.53
C TRP A 61 21.99 0.08 4.01
N LEU A 62 23.32 0.20 4.10
CA LEU A 62 24.02 1.36 4.65
C LEU A 62 24.20 2.53 3.67
N GLY A 63 23.63 2.43 2.46
CA GLY A 63 23.87 3.38 1.38
C GLY A 63 25.19 3.14 0.64
N GLY A 64 25.39 3.88 -0.46
CA GLY A 64 26.54 3.73 -1.34
C GLY A 64 26.15 3.73 -2.82
N ASP A 65 26.99 3.14 -3.67
CA ASP A 65 26.67 2.97 -5.09
C ASP A 65 25.56 1.93 -5.29
N LEU A 66 24.58 2.28 -6.10
CA LEU A 66 23.47 1.43 -6.54
C LEU A 66 23.17 1.77 -8.00
N CYS A 67 23.46 0.83 -8.90
CA CYS A 67 23.34 1.00 -10.35
C CYS A 67 24.11 2.22 -10.92
N GLY A 68 25.27 2.55 -10.35
CA GLY A 68 26.04 3.74 -10.73
C GLY A 68 25.46 5.07 -10.22
N LYS A 69 24.46 5.01 -9.32
CA LYS A 69 23.85 6.16 -8.64
C LYS A 69 24.11 6.07 -7.15
N TYR A 70 24.17 7.21 -6.47
CA TYR A 70 24.30 7.22 -5.01
C TYR A 70 22.95 6.97 -4.33
N GLY A 71 22.86 5.87 -3.59
CA GLY A 71 21.74 5.51 -2.73
C GLY A 71 22.00 5.84 -1.26
N VAL A 72 20.97 6.34 -0.58
CA VAL A 72 21.00 6.61 0.86
C VAL A 72 20.79 5.33 1.70
N ALA A 73 21.13 5.38 2.98
CA ALA A 73 20.87 4.28 3.89
C ALA A 73 19.36 4.07 4.12
N GLY A 74 18.93 2.82 4.23
CA GLY A 74 17.53 2.43 4.45
C GLY A 74 17.24 1.00 4.03
N TYR A 75 15.98 0.58 4.18
CA TYR A 75 15.48 -0.69 3.65
C TYR A 75 15.27 -0.58 2.16
N ARG A 76 16.03 -1.34 1.36
CA ARG A 76 15.96 -1.26 -0.10
C ARG A 76 15.24 -2.46 -0.70
N VAL A 77 14.30 -2.15 -1.58
CA VAL A 77 13.49 -3.11 -2.33
C VAL A 77 13.60 -2.75 -3.80
N TYR A 78 14.01 -3.71 -4.63
CA TYR A 78 13.93 -3.58 -6.07
C TYR A 78 12.54 -4.00 -6.52
N SER A 79 11.95 -3.20 -7.39
CA SER A 79 10.83 -3.61 -8.21
C SER A 79 10.91 -2.89 -9.53
N TYR A 80 10.94 -3.68 -10.60
CA TYR A 80 11.27 -3.17 -11.91
C TYR A 80 10.46 -1.91 -12.26
N PRO A 81 11.11 -0.83 -12.73
CA PRO A 81 12.54 -0.66 -13.01
C PRO A 81 13.33 0.07 -11.90
N HIS A 82 12.81 0.10 -10.67
CA HIS A 82 13.30 1.00 -9.64
C HIS A 82 13.78 0.27 -8.37
N TRP A 83 14.79 0.85 -7.73
CA TRP A 83 15.05 0.65 -6.32
C TRP A 83 14.27 1.67 -5.48
N TYR A 84 13.56 1.18 -4.48
CA TYR A 84 12.88 1.97 -3.46
C TYR A 84 13.64 1.81 -2.15
N ILE A 85 13.99 2.93 -1.52
CA ILE A 85 14.70 2.95 -0.24
C ILE A 85 13.78 3.58 0.81
N TRP A 86 13.44 2.80 1.83
CA TRP A 86 12.48 3.15 2.88
C TRP A 86 13.19 3.35 4.21
N ALA A 87 12.68 4.24 5.06
CA ALA A 87 13.27 4.45 6.38
C ALA A 87 12.96 3.28 7.32
N ASN A 88 11.72 2.77 7.24
CA ASN A 88 11.18 1.86 8.23
C ASN A 88 10.62 0.59 7.58
N LYS A 89 10.84 -0.55 8.24
CA LYS A 89 10.20 -1.82 7.92
C LYS A 89 9.10 -2.10 8.94
N ILE A 90 7.90 -2.35 8.43
CA ILE A 90 6.72 -2.74 9.19
C ILE A 90 6.74 -4.27 9.35
N PRO A 91 6.54 -4.82 10.55
CA PRO A 91 6.49 -6.27 10.74
C PRO A 91 5.29 -6.87 9.98
N PRO A 92 5.40 -8.06 9.38
CA PRO A 92 4.29 -8.65 8.61
C PRO A 92 2.99 -8.79 9.41
N SER A 93 3.10 -9.06 10.71
CA SER A 93 1.96 -9.13 11.63
C SER A 93 1.15 -7.84 11.65
N ALA A 94 1.77 -6.67 11.53
CA ALA A 94 1.08 -5.39 11.59
C ALA A 94 0.03 -5.20 10.49
N SER A 95 0.21 -5.83 9.33
CA SER A 95 -0.77 -5.80 8.23
C SER A 95 -1.71 -7.01 8.24
N ALA A 96 -1.77 -7.74 9.37
CA ALA A 96 -2.41 -9.04 9.48
C ALA A 96 -1.96 -9.98 8.34
N TYR A 97 -0.65 -10.04 8.11
CA TYR A 97 -0.03 -10.87 7.07
C TYR A 97 -0.51 -10.56 5.64
N GLY A 98 -0.84 -9.29 5.35
CA GLY A 98 -1.27 -8.83 4.04
C GLY A 98 -2.76 -8.57 3.91
N ASP A 99 -3.55 -8.95 4.92
CA ASP A 99 -5.00 -8.76 4.94
C ASP A 99 -5.43 -7.27 4.95
N TYR A 100 -4.58 -6.36 5.41
CA TYR A 100 -4.87 -4.91 5.43
C TYR A 100 -3.84 -4.08 4.68
N GLY A 101 -4.30 -3.04 3.98
CA GLY A 101 -3.47 -2.18 3.14
C GLY A 101 -3.74 -0.68 3.31
N GLY A 102 -2.82 0.13 2.79
CA GLY A 102 -2.82 1.58 2.91
C GLY A 102 -2.74 2.03 4.38
N LEU A 103 -1.55 1.90 4.98
CA LEU A 103 -1.29 2.31 6.36
C LEU A 103 -1.64 3.79 6.54
N LEU A 104 -2.50 4.08 7.52
CA LEU A 104 -2.91 5.44 7.88
C LEU A 104 -2.14 5.97 9.08
N GLN A 105 -1.92 5.13 10.09
CA GLN A 105 -1.38 5.57 11.36
C GLN A 105 -0.71 4.43 12.12
N ILE A 106 0.36 4.75 12.85
CA ILE A 106 0.98 3.89 13.86
C ILE A 106 0.86 4.59 15.22
N LEU A 107 0.44 3.85 16.25
CA LEU A 107 0.32 4.33 17.62
C LEU A 107 1.21 3.49 18.54
N TYR A 108 2.19 4.13 19.18
CA TYR A 108 3.01 3.46 20.19
C TYR A 108 2.23 3.28 21.50
N CYS A 109 1.94 2.03 21.86
CA CYS A 109 0.95 1.65 22.87
C CYS A 109 1.39 0.43 23.72
N PRO A 110 2.60 0.41 24.30
CA PRO A 110 3.11 -0.76 25.00
C PRO A 110 2.24 -1.18 26.21
N GLN A 111 1.49 -0.24 26.80
CA GLN A 111 0.60 -0.50 27.92
C GLN A 111 -0.60 -1.41 27.59
N ASP A 112 -0.92 -1.60 26.30
CA ASP A 112 -2.06 -2.42 25.85
C ASP A 112 -1.70 -3.92 25.79
N LEU A 113 -0.42 -4.27 26.00
CA LEU A 113 0.07 -5.66 26.02
C LEU A 113 -0.73 -6.61 26.94
N PRO A 114 -1.11 -6.25 28.18
CA PRO A 114 -1.86 -7.16 29.06
C PRO A 114 -3.26 -7.51 28.55
N GLU A 115 -3.88 -6.65 27.74
CA GLU A 115 -5.24 -6.84 27.24
C GLU A 115 -5.26 -7.56 25.89
N TYR A 116 -4.37 -7.16 24.97
CA TYR A 116 -4.37 -7.63 23.59
C TYR A 116 -3.30 -8.70 23.29
N GLY A 117 -2.35 -8.93 24.20
CA GLY A 117 -1.23 -9.84 23.97
C GLY A 117 -0.23 -9.30 22.94
N TYR A 118 0.69 -10.12 22.46
CA TYR A 118 1.73 -9.66 21.49
C TYR A 118 1.18 -9.33 20.11
N TYR A 119 0.02 -9.88 19.76
CA TYR A 119 -0.64 -9.68 18.48
C TYR A 119 -2.15 -9.79 18.64
N HIS A 120 -2.88 -8.85 18.03
CA HIS A 120 -4.34 -8.87 17.97
C HIS A 120 -4.85 -8.21 16.69
N ASP A 121 -5.57 -8.95 15.87
CA ASP A 121 -6.36 -8.39 14.77
C ASP A 121 -7.73 -7.95 15.32
N TYR A 122 -7.91 -6.64 15.49
CA TYR A 122 -9.15 -6.07 16.04
C TYR A 122 -10.23 -5.88 14.96
N GLY A 123 -9.83 -5.70 13.70
CA GLY A 123 -10.72 -5.34 12.61
C GLY A 123 -11.05 -3.83 12.56
N TYR A 124 -12.19 -3.48 11.96
CA TYR A 124 -12.55 -2.07 11.76
C TYR A 124 -12.92 -1.37 13.07
N GLY A 125 -12.39 -0.17 13.29
CA GLY A 125 -12.67 0.67 14.44
C GLY A 125 -12.85 2.14 14.06
N ASP A 126 -13.76 2.81 14.75
CA ASP A 126 -14.03 4.24 14.58
C ASP A 126 -12.91 5.11 15.17
N SER A 127 -12.88 6.38 14.75
CA SER A 127 -11.98 7.39 15.31
C SER A 127 -12.21 7.59 16.81
N ARG A 128 -11.17 7.51 17.63
CA ARG A 128 -11.25 7.65 19.10
C ARG A 128 -9.94 8.10 19.71
N ARG A 129 -9.99 8.60 20.95
CA ARG A 129 -8.75 8.73 21.75
C ARG A 129 -8.25 7.35 22.12
N TRP A 130 -7.00 7.08 21.77
CA TRP A 130 -6.31 5.83 22.07
C TRP A 130 -4.82 6.14 22.29
N CYS A 131 -4.21 5.57 23.33
CA CYS A 131 -2.78 5.80 23.67
C CYS A 131 -2.33 7.26 23.66
N ASN A 132 -3.03 8.12 24.39
CA ASN A 132 -2.72 9.55 24.52
C ASN A 132 -2.73 10.35 23.19
N THR A 133 -3.25 9.78 22.11
CA THR A 133 -3.41 10.47 20.83
C THR A 133 -4.81 10.22 20.27
N PHE A 134 -5.16 10.95 19.20
CA PHE A 134 -6.40 10.74 18.48
C PHE A 134 -6.12 9.77 17.34
N ALA A 135 -6.70 8.58 17.44
CA ALA A 135 -6.60 7.55 16.43
C ALA A 135 -7.65 7.77 15.34
N THR A 136 -7.24 7.62 14.09
CA THR A 136 -8.13 7.67 12.93
C THR A 136 -8.99 6.41 12.85
N GLU A 137 -10.11 6.51 12.15
CA GLU A 137 -10.88 5.33 11.77
C GLU A 137 -10.14 4.48 10.73
N GLY A 138 -10.39 3.18 10.74
CA GLY A 138 -9.75 2.23 9.82
C GLY A 138 -9.76 0.80 10.38
N TYR A 139 -8.93 -0.08 9.82
CA TYR A 139 -8.71 -1.45 10.30
C TYR A 139 -7.51 -1.49 11.25
N TRP A 140 -7.72 -1.97 12.47
CA TRP A 140 -6.75 -1.91 13.55
C TRP A 140 -6.11 -3.27 13.78
N VAL A 141 -4.78 -3.28 13.84
CA VAL A 141 -3.99 -4.44 14.25
C VAL A 141 -3.02 -4.02 15.33
N TYR A 142 -3.06 -4.69 16.47
CA TYR A 142 -2.03 -4.56 17.48
C TYR A 142 -0.91 -5.55 17.17
N SER A 143 0.30 -5.06 17.05
CA SER A 143 1.51 -5.86 16.98
C SER A 143 2.52 -5.19 17.90
N TYR A 144 2.72 -5.78 19.09
CA TYR A 144 3.47 -5.15 20.17
C TYR A 144 4.77 -4.49 19.67
N PRO A 145 5.05 -3.23 20.05
CA PRO A 145 4.33 -2.38 21.00
C PRO A 145 3.28 -1.45 20.36
N ASP A 146 2.97 -1.62 19.09
CA ASP A 146 2.25 -0.61 18.30
C ASP A 146 0.88 -1.08 17.83
N TRP A 147 -0.07 -0.14 17.73
CA TRP A 147 -1.24 -0.30 16.88
C TRP A 147 -0.97 0.25 15.49
N TYR A 148 -1.43 -0.49 14.48
CA TYR A 148 -1.38 -0.12 13.07
C TYR A 148 -2.80 0.03 12.56
N ILE A 149 -3.11 1.18 11.97
CA ILE A 149 -4.44 1.50 11.45
C ILE A 149 -4.34 1.59 9.93
N TRP A 150 -5.16 0.82 9.22
CA TRP A 150 -5.12 0.64 7.78
C TRP A 150 -6.42 1.14 7.12
N SER A 151 -6.30 1.60 5.88
CA SER A 151 -7.43 2.20 5.14
C SER A 151 -8.39 1.17 4.54
N PHE A 152 -7.91 -0.01 4.13
CA PHE A 152 -8.76 -1.02 3.48
C PHE A 152 -8.36 -2.45 3.85
N SER A 153 -9.33 -3.36 3.65
CA SER A 153 -9.20 -4.81 3.78
C SER A 153 -9.04 -5.45 2.41
N ASN A 154 -8.10 -6.39 2.32
CA ASN A 154 -7.85 -7.26 1.16
C ASN A 154 -8.54 -8.64 1.29
N LYS A 155 -9.17 -8.91 2.45
CA LYS A 155 -10.00 -10.11 2.68
C LYS A 155 -11.24 -10.14 1.78
#